data_AF-A0A5Q2RAT1-F1
#
_entry.id   AF-A0A5Q2RAT1-F1
#
_cell.length_a   1.000
_cell.length_b   1.000
_cell.length_c   1.000
_cell.angle_alpha   90.00
_cell.angle_beta   90.00
_cell.angle_gamma   90.00
#
_symmetry.space_group_name_H-M   'P 1'
#
loop_
_entity.id
_entity.type
_entity.pdbx_description
1 polymer ?
#
loop_
_entity_poly.entity_id
_entity_poly.type
_entity_poly.pdbx_seq_one_letter_code
_entity_poly.pdbx_strand_id
1 'polypeptide(L)'
;MDLNKLTTSDKVIAGSAIALLIFSFLPWFKVDFGPFGGDVTVNGWEWFFWGILPVILGIVMLAQVAVSAFSPDTKLPDLPVTWGQVHLGAGALAAILVVLKLLIGQTGWDRAFGLFLAAIAAVGLAVGGFLKFQEEKSGTSTAPPSAF
;
A
#
# COMPACT_ATOMS: atom_id res chain seq x y z
N MET A 1 -6.99 7.84 -21.16
CA MET A 1 -5.89 7.74 -20.18
C MET A 1 -4.84 6.82 -20.77
N ASP A 2 -3.59 7.26 -20.88
CA ASP A 2 -2.51 6.47 -21.47
C ASP A 2 -1.70 5.79 -20.37
N LEU A 3 -1.94 4.50 -20.16
CA LEU A 3 -1.31 3.70 -19.10
C LEU A 3 0.16 3.37 -19.39
N ASN A 4 0.64 3.69 -20.59
CA ASN A 4 2.03 3.46 -20.98
C ASN A 4 3.00 4.46 -20.34
N LYS A 5 2.47 5.56 -19.76
CA LYS A 5 3.27 6.56 -19.05
C LYS A 5 3.71 6.12 -17.64
N LEU A 6 3.13 5.04 -17.12
CA LEU A 6 3.44 4.53 -15.78
C LEU A 6 4.71 3.69 -15.81
N THR A 7 5.63 3.97 -14.89
CA THR A 7 6.79 3.12 -14.64
C THR A 7 6.35 1.76 -14.08
N THR A 8 7.30 0.82 -13.97
CA THR A 8 7.02 -0.47 -13.32
C THR A 8 6.62 -0.27 -11.88
N SER A 9 7.33 0.60 -11.13
CA SER A 9 7.00 0.91 -9.75
C SER A 9 5.58 1.50 -9.59
N ASP A 10 5.20 2.45 -10.46
CA ASP A 10 3.88 3.08 -10.42
C ASP A 10 2.75 2.07 -10.64
N LYS A 11 2.92 1.11 -11.55
CA LYS A 11 1.94 0.03 -11.80
C LYS A 11 1.79 -0.87 -10.57
N VAL A 12 2.90 -1.23 -9.93
CA VAL A 12 2.89 -2.06 -8.72
C VAL A 12 2.22 -1.33 -7.57
N ILE A 13 2.55 -0.05 -7.35
CA ILE A 13 1.92 0.79 -6.32
C ILE A 13 0.42 0.89 -6.57
N ALA A 14 0.01 1.24 -7.79
CA ALA A 14 -1.39 1.45 -8.11
C ALA A 14 -2.22 0.16 -7.96
N GLY A 15 -1.72 -0.95 -8.51
CA GLY A 15 -2.37 -2.25 -8.38
C GLY A 15 -2.49 -2.70 -6.93
N SER A 16 -1.42 -2.53 -6.15
CA SER A 16 -1.39 -2.92 -4.73
C SER A 16 -2.27 -2.04 -3.86
N ALA A 17 -2.33 -0.73 -4.11
CA ALA A 17 -3.19 0.20 -3.39
C ALA A 17 -4.67 -0.11 -3.62
N ILE A 18 -5.04 -0.34 -4.88
CA ILE A 18 -6.42 -0.72 -5.26
C ILE A 18 -6.78 -2.07 -4.64
N ALA A 19 -5.88 -3.04 -4.73
CA ALA A 19 -6.07 -4.35 -4.11
C ALA A 19 -6.26 -4.23 -2.60
N LEU A 20 -5.41 -3.47 -1.91
CA LEU A 20 -5.52 -3.26 -0.46
C LEU A 20 -6.85 -2.60 -0.08
N LEU A 21 -7.30 -1.60 -0.85
CA LEU A 21 -8.59 -0.96 -0.64
C LEU A 21 -9.74 -1.96 -0.82
N ILE A 22 -9.72 -2.82 -1.83
CA ILE A 22 -10.77 -3.82 -2.03
C ILE A 22 -10.74 -4.86 -0.90
N PHE A 23 -9.56 -5.36 -0.56
CA PHE A 23 -9.38 -6.40 0.45
C PHE A 23 -9.63 -5.92 1.88
N SER A 24 -9.61 -4.61 2.14
CA SER A 24 -9.97 -4.05 3.44
C SER A 24 -11.45 -4.21 3.77
N PHE A 25 -12.33 -4.34 2.76
CA PHE A 25 -13.76 -4.60 2.95
C PHE A 25 -14.08 -6.09 3.16
N LEU A 26 -13.16 -6.99 2.81
CA LEU A 26 -13.35 -8.43 2.99
C LEU A 26 -13.22 -8.83 4.47
N PRO A 27 -13.82 -9.95 4.90
CA PRO A 27 -13.63 -10.47 6.25
C PRO A 27 -12.15 -10.68 6.59
N TRP A 28 -11.68 -10.03 7.64
CA TRP A 28 -10.33 -10.18 8.18
C TRP A 28 -10.30 -11.14 9.35
N PHE A 29 -11.34 -11.08 10.19
CA PHE A 29 -11.53 -12.00 11.30
C PHE A 29 -12.96 -12.50 11.34
N LYS A 30 -13.14 -13.70 11.87
CA LYS A 30 -14.46 -14.28 12.08
C LYS A 30 -14.56 -15.07 13.38
N VAL A 31 -15.77 -15.16 13.92
CA VAL A 31 -16.15 -16.10 14.98
C VAL A 31 -17.23 -17.01 14.43
N ASP A 32 -17.02 -18.31 14.54
CA ASP A 32 -17.97 -19.35 14.16
C ASP A 32 -18.74 -19.80 15.42
N PHE A 33 -20.06 -19.60 15.43
CA PHE A 33 -20.94 -20.01 16.54
C PHE A 33 -21.55 -21.41 16.33
N GLY A 34 -21.01 -22.17 15.39
CA GLY A 34 -21.45 -23.51 15.03
C GLY A 34 -22.65 -23.54 14.10
N PRO A 35 -23.16 -24.75 13.81
CA PRO A 35 -24.12 -25.01 12.71
C PRO A 35 -25.45 -24.24 12.80
N PHE A 36 -25.81 -23.77 13.99
CA PHE A 36 -27.07 -23.07 14.25
C PHE A 36 -26.88 -21.58 14.59
N GLY A 37 -25.64 -21.11 14.75
CA GLY A 37 -25.30 -19.75 15.15
C GLY A 37 -24.74 -18.86 14.03
N GLY A 38 -24.17 -19.47 12.98
CA GLY A 38 -23.58 -18.74 11.84
C GLY A 38 -22.25 -18.06 12.15
N ASP A 39 -21.67 -17.41 11.13
CA ASP A 39 -20.39 -16.70 11.22
C ASP A 39 -20.64 -15.20 11.46
N VAL A 40 -19.97 -14.63 12.47
CA VAL A 40 -19.84 -13.17 12.63
C VAL A 40 -18.48 -12.74 12.12
N THR A 41 -18.45 -11.77 11.20
CA THR A 41 -17.20 -11.31 10.57
C THR A 41 -16.95 -9.84 10.80
N VAL A 42 -15.68 -9.47 10.86
CA VAL A 42 -15.20 -8.09 10.89
C VAL A 42 -14.11 -7.89 9.85
N ASN A 43 -13.97 -6.67 9.33
CA ASN A 43 -13.05 -6.33 8.25
C ASN A 43 -12.01 -5.29 8.70
N GLY A 44 -11.18 -4.81 7.77
CA GLY A 44 -10.11 -3.85 8.07
C GLY A 44 -10.59 -2.49 8.59
N TRP A 45 -11.87 -2.16 8.43
CA TRP A 45 -12.43 -0.89 8.85
C TRP A 45 -12.77 -0.82 10.34
N GLU A 46 -12.75 -1.95 11.07
CA GLU A 46 -12.95 -1.96 12.52
C GLU A 46 -11.76 -1.39 13.31
N TRP A 47 -10.58 -1.33 12.69
CA TRP A 47 -9.36 -0.90 13.37
C TRP A 47 -8.67 0.21 12.61
N PHE A 48 -8.62 1.39 13.24
CA PHE A 48 -7.92 2.53 12.65
C PHE A 48 -6.45 2.20 12.36
N PHE A 49 -5.71 1.76 13.36
CA PHE A 49 -4.27 1.55 13.26
C PHE A 49 -3.89 0.36 12.36
N TRP A 50 -4.69 -0.71 12.38
CA TRP A 50 -4.34 -1.98 11.70
C TRP A 50 -4.92 -2.11 10.29
N GLY A 51 -5.97 -1.38 9.94
CA GLY A 51 -6.61 -1.48 8.63
C GLY A 51 -6.84 -0.13 7.95
N ILE A 52 -7.50 0.83 8.60
CA ILE A 52 -7.79 2.13 7.97
C ILE A 52 -6.50 2.88 7.61
N LEU A 53 -5.53 2.94 8.51
CA LEU A 53 -4.27 3.64 8.30
C LEU A 53 -3.48 3.06 7.10
N PRO A 54 -3.23 1.74 7.00
CA PRO A 54 -2.64 1.13 5.80
C PRO A 54 -3.39 1.47 4.50
N VAL A 55 -4.73 1.46 4.53
CA VAL A 55 -5.56 1.80 3.36
C VAL A 55 -5.35 3.27 2.96
N ILE A 56 -5.35 4.20 3.92
CA ILE A 56 -5.09 5.62 3.67
C ILE A 56 -3.70 5.81 3.07
N LEU A 57 -2.67 5.15 3.62
CA LEU A 57 -1.32 5.20 3.06
C LEU A 57 -1.31 4.73 1.60
N GLY A 58 -1.97 3.62 1.30
CA GLY A 58 -2.13 3.12 -0.07
C GLY A 58 -2.86 4.12 -0.99
N ILE A 59 -3.93 4.74 -0.52
CA ILE A 59 -4.69 5.76 -1.29
C ILE A 59 -3.82 6.99 -1.56
N VAL A 60 -3.05 7.46 -0.58
CA VAL A 60 -2.15 8.62 -0.76
C VAL A 60 -1.05 8.29 -1.78
N MET A 61 -0.46 7.10 -1.71
CA MET A 61 0.52 6.64 -2.70
C MET A 61 -0.10 6.56 -4.10
N LEU A 62 -1.31 5.98 -4.22
CA LEU A 62 -2.05 5.92 -5.48
C LEU A 62 -2.37 7.31 -6.05
N ALA A 63 -2.80 8.24 -5.19
CA ALA A 63 -3.10 9.61 -5.59
C ALA A 63 -1.85 10.33 -6.11
N GLN A 64 -0.72 10.16 -5.43
CA GLN A 64 0.57 10.73 -5.87
C GLN A 64 0.96 10.19 -7.25
N VAL A 65 0.89 8.87 -7.45
CA VAL A 65 1.17 8.22 -8.74
C VAL A 65 0.25 8.77 -9.83
N ALA A 66 -1.05 8.89 -9.55
CA ALA A 66 -2.03 9.41 -10.50
C ALA A 66 -1.75 10.88 -10.88
N VAL A 67 -1.41 11.73 -9.91
CA VAL A 67 -1.07 13.14 -10.17
C VAL A 67 0.20 13.23 -11.01
N SER A 68 1.27 12.49 -10.66
CA SER A 68 2.51 12.48 -11.44
C SER A 68 2.33 11.98 -12.88
N ALA A 69 1.45 11.01 -13.10
CA ALA A 69 1.24 10.42 -14.42
C ALA A 69 0.30 11.24 -15.33
N PHE A 70 -0.74 11.84 -14.75
CA PHE A 70 -1.84 12.46 -15.50
C PHE A 70 -1.93 13.97 -15.35
N SER A 71 -1.19 14.57 -14.42
CA SER A 71 -1.19 16.01 -14.17
C SER A 71 0.22 16.51 -13.86
N PRO A 72 1.19 16.33 -14.79
CA PRO A 72 2.60 16.66 -14.57
C PRO A 72 2.83 18.16 -14.29
N ASP A 73 1.93 19.03 -14.76
CA ASP A 73 2.00 20.47 -14.50
C ASP A 73 1.58 20.85 -13.06
N THR A 74 1.05 19.89 -12.29
CA THR A 74 0.67 20.11 -10.89
C THR A 74 1.91 20.15 -10.02
N LYS A 75 2.18 21.30 -9.41
CA LYS A 75 3.26 21.45 -8.45
C LYS A 75 2.92 20.72 -7.16
N LEU A 76 3.56 19.57 -6.96
CA LEU A 76 3.53 18.88 -5.68
C LEU A 76 4.40 19.65 -4.66
N PRO A 77 4.10 19.55 -3.35
CA PRO A 77 4.93 20.13 -2.32
C PRO A 77 6.37 19.61 -2.39
N ASP A 78 7.34 20.52 -2.25
CA ASP A 78 8.74 20.14 -2.10
C ASP A 78 8.96 19.56 -0.71
N LEU A 79 9.35 18.28 -0.67
CA LEU A 79 9.68 17.59 0.57
C LEU A 79 11.20 17.55 0.74
N PRO A 80 11.73 17.52 1.98
CA PRO A 80 13.16 17.33 2.23
C PRO A 80 13.67 15.93 1.85
N VAL A 81 12.77 15.07 1.37
CA VAL A 81 13.02 13.70 0.93
C VAL A 81 12.40 13.47 -0.43
N THR A 82 12.95 12.51 -1.17
CA THR A 82 12.45 12.12 -2.50
C THR A 82 11.09 11.40 -2.41
N TRP A 83 10.31 11.43 -3.47
CA TRP A 83 9.02 10.73 -3.51
C TRP A 83 9.19 9.21 -3.39
N GLY A 84 10.24 8.62 -3.94
CA GLY A 84 10.58 7.22 -3.75
C GLY A 84 10.87 6.87 -2.28
N GLN A 85 11.57 7.74 -1.54
CA GLN A 85 11.73 7.56 -0.08
C GLN A 85 10.39 7.61 0.66
N VAL A 86 9.49 8.53 0.29
CA VAL A 86 8.15 8.63 0.88
C VAL A 86 7.34 7.35 0.60
N HIS A 87 7.34 6.86 -0.64
CA HIS A 87 6.63 5.63 -1.01
C HIS A 87 7.22 4.40 -0.34
N LEU A 88 8.55 4.32 -0.23
CA LEU A 88 9.22 3.25 0.50
C LEU A 88 8.79 3.26 1.98
N GLY A 89 8.83 4.42 2.63
CA GLY A 89 8.42 4.56 4.04
C GLY A 89 6.94 4.23 4.26
N ALA A 90 6.05 4.80 3.45
CA ALA A 90 4.61 4.57 3.55
C ALA A 90 4.22 3.11 3.23
N GLY A 91 4.78 2.54 2.16
CA GLY A 91 4.55 1.16 1.78
C GLY A 91 5.09 0.17 2.82
N ALA A 92 6.31 0.40 3.33
CA ALA A 92 6.87 -0.43 4.40
C ALA A 92 6.03 -0.36 5.68
N LEU A 93 5.57 0.84 6.07
CA LEU A 93 4.71 0.99 7.24
C LEU A 93 3.38 0.25 7.05
N ALA A 94 2.72 0.40 5.90
CA ALA A 94 1.49 -0.32 5.59
C ALA A 94 1.69 -1.86 5.65
N ALA A 95 2.79 -2.36 5.06
CA ALA A 95 3.14 -3.78 5.11
C ALA A 95 3.37 -4.25 6.55
N ILE A 96 4.17 -3.53 7.34
CA ILE A 96 4.44 -3.87 8.73
C ILE A 96 3.14 -3.97 9.53
N LEU A 97 2.25 -2.99 9.39
CA LEU A 97 0.98 -2.97 10.12
C LEU A 97 0.10 -4.18 9.76
N VAL A 98 -0.16 -4.42 8.47
CA VAL A 98 -1.08 -5.49 8.07
C VAL A 98 -0.48 -6.87 8.30
N VAL A 99 0.82 -7.05 8.00
CA VAL A 99 1.52 -8.33 8.25
C VAL A 99 1.61 -8.61 9.74
N LEU A 100 1.93 -7.62 10.57
CA LEU A 100 1.96 -7.83 12.01
C LEU A 100 0.56 -8.15 12.55
N LYS A 101 -0.51 -7.50 12.06
CA LYS A 101 -1.89 -7.87 12.42
C LYS A 101 -2.22 -9.31 12.05
N LEU A 102 -1.76 -9.77 10.88
CA LEU A 102 -1.87 -11.17 10.48
C LEU A 102 -1.13 -12.09 11.45
N LEU A 103 0.09 -11.74 11.87
CA LEU A 103 0.88 -12.59 12.77
C LEU A 103 0.31 -12.63 14.19
N ILE A 104 -0.02 -11.49 14.78
CA ILE A 104 -0.53 -11.42 16.17
C ILE A 104 -1.99 -11.89 16.29
N GLY A 105 -2.77 -11.76 15.21
CA GLY A 105 -4.17 -12.17 15.17
C GLY A 105 -5.08 -11.31 16.06
N GLN A 106 -6.19 -11.91 16.49
CA GLN A 106 -7.15 -11.33 17.42
C GLN A 106 -7.64 -12.42 18.36
N THR A 107 -7.49 -12.24 19.67
CA THR A 107 -7.89 -13.24 20.65
C THR A 107 -9.38 -13.54 20.56
N GLY A 108 -9.73 -14.82 20.45
CA GLY A 108 -11.12 -15.28 20.30
C GLY A 108 -11.69 -15.17 18.88
N TRP A 109 -10.86 -14.84 17.89
CA TRP A 109 -11.27 -14.74 16.49
C TRP A 109 -10.31 -15.47 15.56
N ASP A 110 -10.87 -16.17 14.58
CA ASP A 110 -10.11 -16.82 13.53
C ASP A 110 -9.79 -15.84 12.41
N ARG A 111 -8.65 -16.04 11.75
CA ARG A 111 -8.24 -15.25 10.59
C ARG A 111 -9.09 -15.65 9.39
N ALA A 112 -9.67 -14.68 8.73
CA ALA A 112 -10.41 -14.88 7.50
C ALA A 112 -9.58 -14.48 6.28
N PHE A 113 -9.98 -14.96 5.11
CA PHE A 113 -9.21 -14.85 3.87
C PHE A 113 -8.86 -13.41 3.46
N GLY A 114 -9.71 -12.43 3.78
CA GLY A 114 -9.48 -11.03 3.47
C GLY A 114 -8.19 -10.46 4.10
N LEU A 115 -7.82 -10.92 5.30
CA LEU A 115 -6.59 -10.47 5.97
C LEU A 115 -5.33 -10.95 5.24
N PHE A 116 -5.34 -12.16 4.69
CA PHE A 116 -4.20 -12.70 3.92
C PHE A 116 -4.00 -11.93 2.61
N LEU A 117 -5.11 -11.66 1.90
CA LEU A 117 -5.07 -10.86 0.68
C LEU A 117 -4.61 -9.42 0.95
N ALA A 118 -5.13 -8.80 2.01
CA ALA A 118 -4.70 -7.47 2.43
C ALA A 118 -3.20 -7.45 2.79
N ALA A 119 -2.67 -8.49 3.44
CA ALA A 119 -1.24 -8.59 3.74
C ALA A 119 -0.39 -8.67 2.47
N ILE A 120 -0.82 -9.45 1.47
CA ILE A 120 -0.13 -9.53 0.17
C ILE A 120 -0.15 -8.17 -0.54
N ALA A 121 -1.30 -7.49 -0.55
CA ALA A 121 -1.42 -6.16 -1.16
C ALA A 121 -0.55 -5.12 -0.43
N ALA A 122 -0.50 -5.16 0.89
CA ALA A 122 0.35 -4.27 1.69
C ALA A 122 1.84 -4.53 1.43
N VAL A 123 2.27 -5.80 1.29
CA VAL A 123 3.63 -6.14 0.84
C VAL A 123 3.89 -5.62 -0.58
N GLY A 124 2.89 -5.71 -1.47
CA GLY A 124 2.96 -5.13 -2.81
C GLY A 124 3.21 -3.62 -2.79
N LEU A 125 2.61 -2.87 -1.85
CA LEU A 125 2.91 -1.44 -1.65
C LEU A 125 4.37 -1.20 -1.23
N ALA A 126 4.89 -2.00 -0.30
CA ALA A 126 6.29 -1.90 0.11
C ALA A 126 7.24 -2.20 -1.05
N VAL A 127 6.97 -3.24 -1.84
CA VAL A 127 7.74 -3.58 -3.04
C VAL A 127 7.67 -2.45 -4.07
N GLY A 128 6.47 -1.92 -4.34
CA GLY A 128 6.28 -0.80 -5.25
C GLY A 128 7.06 0.45 -4.82
N GLY A 129 7.01 0.80 -3.53
CA GLY A 129 7.78 1.91 -2.97
C GLY A 129 9.29 1.70 -3.05
N PHE A 130 9.76 0.47 -2.81
CA PHE A 130 11.17 0.11 -2.97
C PHE A 130 11.65 0.19 -4.42
N LEU A 131 10.83 -0.27 -5.38
CA LEU A 131 11.14 -0.13 -6.80
C LEU A 131 11.22 1.35 -7.21
N LYS A 132 10.29 2.19 -6.75
CA LYS A 132 10.29 3.63 -7.03
C LYS A 132 11.55 4.31 -6.51
N PHE A 133 11.95 3.97 -5.28
CA PHE A 133 13.20 4.44 -4.68
C PHE A 133 14.44 4.04 -5.50
N GLN A 134 14.49 2.82 -6.04
CA GLN A 134 15.59 2.38 -6.89
C GLN A 134 15.62 3.07 -8.27
N GLU A 135 14.45 3.28 -8.87
CA GLU A 135 14.30 3.99 -10.14
C GLU A 135 14.84 5.43 -10.03
N GLU A 136 14.49 6.15 -8.96
CA GLU A 136 14.99 7.51 -8.69
C GLU A 136 16.52 7.55 -8.45
N LYS A 137 17.05 6.58 -7.70
CA LYS A 137 18.49 6.50 -7.44
C LYS A 137 19.29 6.23 -8.72
N SER A 138 18.74 5.39 -9.60
CA SER A 138 19.36 5.06 -10.89
C SER A 138 19.30 6.23 -11.86
N GLY A 139 18.19 6.99 -11.90
CA GLY A 139 18.06 8.19 -12.74
C GLY A 139 18.95 9.37 -12.29
N THR A 140 19.27 9.45 -10.99
CA THR A 140 20.20 10.47 -10.47
C THR A 140 21.67 10.16 -10.83
N SER A 141 22.02 8.89 -11.07
CA SER A 141 23.39 8.45 -11.38
C SER A 141 23.85 8.79 -12.82
N THR A 142 22.94 9.21 -13.71
CA THR A 142 23.26 9.53 -15.11
C THR A 142 23.43 11.03 -15.39
N ALA A 143 23.38 11.89 -14.37
CA ALA A 143 23.76 13.29 -14.54
C ALA A 143 25.28 13.38 -14.85
N PRO A 144 25.70 14.03 -15.96
CA PRO A 144 27.12 14.20 -16.26
C PRO A 144 27.82 14.89 -15.08
N PRO A 145 29.08 14.57 -14.77
CA PRO A 145 29.82 15.30 -13.75
C PRO A 145 29.75 16.79 -14.08
N SER A 146 29.23 17.58 -13.14
CA SER A 146 29.27 19.04 -13.25
C SER A 146 30.73 19.43 -13.35
N ALA A 147 31.16 19.85 -14.54
CA ALA A 147 32.47 20.39 -14.75
C ALA A 147 32.56 21.70 -13.95
N PHE A 148 33.21 21.62 -12.79
CA PHE A 148 33.78 22.75 -12.06
C PHE A 148 35.21 22.38 -11.71
#